data_AF-A0A374JQ21-F1
#
_entry.id   AF-A0A374JQ21-F1
#
_cell.length_a   1.000
_cell.length_b   1.000
_cell.length_c   1.000
_cell.angle_alpha   90.00
_cell.angle_beta   90.00
_cell.angle_gamma   90.00
#
_symmetry.space_group_name_H-M   'P 1'
#
loop_
_entity.id
_entity.type
_entity.pdbx_description
1 polymer ?
#
loop_
_entity_poly.entity_id
_entity_poly.type
_entity_poly.pdbx_seq_one_letter_code
_entity_poly.pdbx_strand_id
1 'polypeptide(L)'
;MKLKKLVTGLIMACIFAVVIIAGKNSVKVQAADGDVAIVTDGNGDEIGSYATLADAFVAAQNGYTICIISDIYDPSASIGYNDGEHNKHIIIDLNGKSVTLQMMNFDYSLYVKNGTLNCGITNGSVGFTNAMLTLSNVKFITDSINWMTKDGICLNNGSNVTLNGSQCWFEKLEMDTDCVFTVQNSDGLSNFGHIADGFDGVKEFVPEGLSVEGTTIIDDETGAKAKDFILRYRSLSDDADVAVSIAPKSYVYDGKEKKPAVTVSYGGKTLTEGKSYSCVYADNIDAGTATVTIKGENTMHGQIVEEFTIDKAKQKAPTGLVATAETVDGKNDGQISNLKMSMEYSVDKKKWLDCESTVLKKLADGNYYVRYKETKNYYASPAAKVVVKKGNVPVTNEPTTNEPTTNEPSTEKPTSSEQTTEKVTTERQTTDEKTNVTATENTTVADSKKESGAPNTGDDGNVALMLIVMMTCLLGAAGVVVYRREK
;
A
#
# COMPACT_ATOMS: atom_id res chain seq x y z
N MET A 1 22.80 -2.86 8.22
CA MET A 1 22.00 -4.05 7.87
C MET A 1 21.26 -3.94 6.52
N LYS A 2 20.80 -2.75 6.08
CA LYS A 2 20.10 -2.55 4.79
C LYS A 2 20.91 -2.84 3.50
N LEU A 3 22.24 -2.86 3.56
CA LEU A 3 23.10 -3.09 2.37
C LEU A 3 23.37 -4.58 2.06
N LYS A 4 23.14 -5.51 3.01
CA LYS A 4 23.39 -6.94 2.79
C LYS A 4 22.22 -7.67 2.11
N LYS A 5 20.96 -7.26 2.34
CA LYS A 5 19.78 -7.84 1.66
C LYS A 5 19.76 -7.55 0.15
N LEU A 6 20.36 -6.43 -0.29
CA LEU A 6 20.41 -6.06 -1.71
C LEU A 6 21.37 -6.95 -2.52
N VAL A 7 22.41 -7.50 -1.89
CA VAL A 7 23.46 -8.28 -2.58
C VAL A 7 23.02 -9.73 -2.79
N THR A 8 22.28 -10.33 -1.85
CA THR A 8 21.70 -11.67 -2.03
C THR A 8 20.58 -11.66 -3.07
N GLY A 9 19.75 -10.61 -3.10
CA GLY A 9 18.75 -10.40 -4.15
C GLY A 9 19.35 -10.15 -5.53
N LEU A 10 20.52 -9.50 -5.63
CA LEU A 10 21.22 -9.32 -6.91
C LEU A 10 21.79 -10.62 -7.47
N ILE A 11 22.31 -11.51 -6.61
CA ILE A 11 22.88 -12.79 -7.07
C ILE A 11 21.78 -13.72 -7.59
N MET A 12 20.57 -13.67 -6.99
CA MET A 12 19.41 -14.45 -7.45
C MET A 12 18.72 -13.82 -8.68
N ALA A 13 18.73 -12.48 -8.81
CA ALA A 13 18.22 -11.76 -9.97
C ALA A 13 19.14 -11.86 -11.21
N CYS A 14 20.45 -12.06 -11.02
CA CYS A 14 21.40 -12.19 -12.15
C CYS A 14 21.27 -13.50 -12.94
N ILE A 15 20.47 -14.48 -12.47
CA ILE A 15 20.13 -15.68 -13.26
C ILE A 15 18.89 -15.44 -14.15
N PHE A 16 18.14 -14.34 -13.94
CA PHE A 16 16.88 -14.06 -14.66
C PHE A 16 17.00 -13.16 -15.90
N ALA A 17 18.20 -12.91 -16.39
CA ALA A 17 18.42 -12.16 -17.63
C ALA A 17 19.03 -13.04 -18.73
N VAL A 18 18.37 -14.15 -19.09
CA VAL A 18 18.55 -14.76 -20.42
C VAL A 18 17.32 -14.44 -21.25
N VAL A 19 17.55 -13.46 -22.11
CA VAL A 19 16.66 -12.93 -23.14
C VAL A 19 16.14 -14.07 -24.00
N ILE A 20 14.82 -14.09 -24.23
CA ILE A 20 14.22 -14.76 -25.38
C ILE A 20 14.80 -14.10 -26.64
N ILE A 21 15.86 -14.67 -27.19
CA ILE A 21 16.28 -14.41 -28.57
C ILE A 21 15.97 -15.67 -29.35
N ALA A 22 14.80 -15.67 -29.96
CA ALA A 22 14.50 -16.58 -31.05
C ALA A 22 15.53 -16.38 -32.17
N GLY A 23 16.28 -17.43 -32.51
CA GLY A 23 16.90 -17.56 -33.82
C GLY A 23 18.27 -18.23 -33.83
N LYS A 24 18.31 -19.55 -34.08
CA LYS A 24 19.00 -20.19 -35.22
C LYS A 24 18.88 -21.72 -35.17
N ASN A 25 18.10 -22.29 -36.09
CA ASN A 25 18.16 -23.69 -36.55
C ASN A 25 18.24 -24.81 -35.50
N SER A 26 17.62 -24.65 -34.33
CA SER A 26 17.35 -25.79 -33.44
C SER A 26 16.24 -26.64 -34.08
N VAL A 27 16.57 -27.86 -34.53
CA VAL A 27 15.54 -28.84 -34.88
C VAL A 27 14.83 -29.17 -33.58
N LYS A 28 13.58 -28.72 -33.42
CA LYS A 28 12.76 -29.15 -32.28
C LYS A 28 12.62 -30.66 -32.35
N VAL A 29 13.01 -31.36 -31.28
CA VAL A 29 12.73 -32.78 -31.18
C VAL A 29 11.22 -32.87 -30.96
N GLN A 30 10.51 -33.53 -31.87
CA GLN A 30 9.10 -33.77 -31.64
C GLN A 30 9.01 -34.81 -30.53
N ALA A 31 8.48 -34.42 -29.37
CA ALA A 31 8.22 -35.35 -28.28
C ALA A 31 7.48 -36.59 -28.82
N ALA A 32 7.99 -37.78 -28.50
CA ALA A 32 7.38 -39.02 -28.91
C ALA A 32 6.11 -39.29 -28.09
N ASP A 33 5.20 -40.10 -28.64
CA ASP A 33 4.03 -40.57 -27.90
C ASP A 33 4.49 -41.30 -26.63
N GLY A 34 4.09 -40.77 -25.46
CA GLY A 34 4.46 -41.31 -24.15
C GLY A 34 5.59 -40.57 -23.44
N ASP A 35 6.23 -39.58 -24.08
CA ASP A 35 7.21 -38.73 -23.40
C ASP A 35 6.53 -37.79 -22.39
N VAL A 36 7.18 -37.61 -21.24
CA VAL A 36 6.68 -36.79 -20.13
C VAL A 36 7.51 -35.53 -19.90
N ALA A 37 8.73 -35.49 -20.42
CA ALA A 37 9.65 -34.36 -20.26
C ALA A 37 10.47 -34.08 -21.52
N ILE A 38 10.82 -32.81 -21.70
CA ILE A 38 11.79 -32.32 -22.69
C ILE A 38 12.94 -31.68 -21.92
N VAL A 39 14.18 -32.00 -22.29
CA VAL A 39 15.38 -31.37 -21.72
C VAL A 39 15.92 -30.36 -22.71
N THR A 40 16.20 -29.15 -22.25
CA THR A 40 16.87 -28.08 -23.01
C THR A 40 18.14 -27.63 -22.31
N ASP A 41 19.14 -27.20 -23.06
CA ASP A 41 20.36 -26.62 -22.51
C ASP A 41 20.16 -25.17 -22.01
N GLY A 42 21.24 -24.56 -21.53
CA GLY A 42 21.24 -23.18 -21.05
C GLY A 42 21.01 -22.10 -22.14
N ASN A 43 21.07 -22.48 -23.43
CA ASN A 43 20.73 -21.59 -24.55
C ASN A 43 19.27 -21.76 -25.00
N GLY A 44 18.56 -22.75 -24.44
CA GLY A 44 17.20 -23.11 -24.82
C GLY A 44 17.12 -24.08 -26.00
N ASP A 45 18.24 -24.68 -26.41
CA ASP A 45 18.26 -25.71 -27.45
C ASP A 45 17.82 -27.05 -26.87
N GLU A 46 16.97 -27.76 -27.62
CA GLU A 46 16.41 -29.04 -27.19
C GLU A 46 17.45 -30.17 -27.31
N ILE A 47 17.67 -30.86 -26.19
CA ILE A 47 18.60 -31.99 -26.06
C ILE A 47 17.89 -33.31 -26.35
N GLY A 48 16.61 -33.43 -25.96
CA GLY A 48 15.79 -34.60 -26.24
C GLY A 48 14.51 -34.62 -25.44
N SER A 49 13.66 -35.58 -25.77
CA SER A 49 12.43 -35.92 -25.05
C SER A 49 12.55 -37.29 -24.37
N TYR A 50 11.88 -37.46 -23.23
CA TYR A 50 12.08 -38.60 -22.34
C TYR A 50 10.76 -39.15 -21.81
N ALA A 51 10.64 -40.47 -21.82
CA ALA A 51 9.48 -41.23 -21.32
C ALA A 51 9.37 -41.22 -19.79
N THR A 52 10.48 -40.98 -19.07
CA THR A 52 10.49 -40.90 -17.62
C THR A 52 11.22 -39.65 -17.14
N LEU A 53 10.82 -39.15 -15.98
CA LEU A 53 11.50 -38.02 -15.35
C LEU A 53 12.94 -38.40 -14.91
N ALA A 54 13.14 -39.65 -14.48
CA ALA A 54 14.47 -40.16 -14.12
C ALA A 54 15.45 -40.06 -15.30
N ASP A 55 15.05 -40.51 -16.49
CA ASP A 55 15.89 -40.45 -17.69
C ASP A 55 16.18 -38.99 -18.10
N ALA A 56 15.20 -38.09 -17.96
CA ALA A 56 15.40 -36.66 -18.20
C ALA A 56 16.45 -36.07 -17.24
N PHE A 57 16.44 -36.47 -15.97
CA PHE A 57 17.47 -36.06 -14.99
C PHE A 57 18.85 -36.62 -15.30
N VAL A 58 18.94 -37.86 -15.80
CA VAL A 58 20.23 -38.45 -16.25
C VAL A 58 20.82 -37.64 -17.40
N ALA A 59 19.98 -37.14 -18.31
CA ALA A 59 20.42 -36.33 -19.44
C ALA A 59 20.73 -34.87 -19.09
N ALA A 60 20.17 -34.35 -18.00
CA ALA A 60 20.32 -32.95 -17.61
C ALA A 60 21.73 -32.65 -17.05
N GLN A 61 22.32 -31.56 -17.55
CA GLN A 61 23.60 -31.03 -17.08
C GLN A 61 23.39 -29.72 -16.30
N ASN A 62 24.50 -29.16 -15.81
CA ASN A 62 24.48 -27.88 -15.11
C ASN A 62 23.88 -26.77 -15.98
N GLY A 63 22.86 -26.08 -15.46
CA GLY A 63 22.14 -25.00 -16.14
C GLY A 63 21.04 -25.47 -17.10
N TYR A 64 20.77 -26.76 -17.19
CA TYR A 64 19.75 -27.30 -18.11
C TYR A 64 18.35 -27.16 -17.50
N THR A 65 17.36 -27.10 -18.38
CA THR A 65 15.94 -27.07 -18.01
C THR A 65 15.27 -28.38 -18.42
N ILE A 66 14.54 -28.99 -17.47
CA ILE A 66 13.62 -30.11 -17.70
C ILE A 66 12.21 -29.51 -17.73
N CYS A 67 11.59 -29.47 -18.90
CA CYS A 67 10.22 -29.00 -19.09
C CYS A 67 9.25 -30.19 -19.09
N ILE A 68 8.29 -30.18 -18.16
CA ILE A 68 7.26 -31.21 -18.06
C ILE A 68 6.19 -30.96 -19.13
N ILE A 69 5.88 -31.97 -19.93
CA ILE A 69 4.91 -31.86 -21.04
C ILE A 69 3.62 -32.64 -20.78
N SER A 70 3.63 -33.57 -19.82
CA SER A 70 2.45 -34.30 -19.34
C SER A 70 2.47 -34.43 -17.82
N ASP A 71 1.31 -34.53 -17.18
CA ASP A 71 1.24 -34.87 -15.76
C ASP A 71 1.94 -36.21 -15.49
N ILE A 72 2.67 -36.27 -14.37
CA ILE A 72 3.42 -37.45 -13.94
C ILE A 72 2.85 -37.93 -12.62
N TYR A 73 2.42 -39.18 -12.55
CA TYR A 73 1.95 -39.81 -11.33
C TYR A 73 2.66 -41.14 -11.12
N ASP A 74 3.74 -41.11 -10.36
CA ASP A 74 4.46 -42.30 -9.93
C ASP A 74 4.85 -42.17 -8.44
N PRO A 75 3.89 -42.36 -7.52
CA PRO A 75 4.12 -42.17 -6.09
C PRO A 75 5.10 -43.20 -5.49
N SER A 76 5.58 -44.17 -6.27
CA SER A 76 6.60 -45.14 -5.87
C SER A 76 8.01 -44.78 -6.36
N ALA A 77 8.12 -43.90 -7.35
CA ALA A 77 9.40 -43.50 -7.90
C ALA A 77 10.16 -42.59 -6.92
N SER A 78 11.41 -42.96 -6.69
CA SER A 78 12.41 -42.09 -6.10
C SER A 78 13.41 -41.71 -7.18
N ILE A 79 13.62 -40.41 -7.39
CA ILE A 79 14.60 -39.90 -8.34
C ILE A 79 15.68 -39.14 -7.59
N GLY A 80 16.83 -38.94 -8.23
CA GLY A 80 17.97 -38.31 -7.60
C GLY A 80 19.28 -38.79 -8.18
N TYR A 81 20.29 -37.93 -8.16
CA TYR A 81 21.62 -38.29 -8.62
C TYR A 81 22.65 -37.63 -7.70
N ASN A 82 23.27 -38.43 -6.84
CA ASN A 82 24.24 -37.98 -5.82
C ASN A 82 25.69 -38.37 -6.17
N ASP A 83 25.99 -38.60 -7.45
CA ASP A 83 27.31 -39.08 -7.88
C ASP A 83 28.31 -37.92 -8.05
N GLY A 84 28.77 -37.37 -6.92
CA GLY A 84 29.93 -36.44 -6.85
C GLY A 84 29.80 -35.09 -7.57
N GLU A 85 28.72 -34.86 -8.32
CA GLU A 85 28.46 -33.64 -9.09
C GLU A 85 27.69 -32.60 -8.25
N HIS A 86 28.27 -32.22 -7.10
CA HIS A 86 27.68 -31.28 -6.12
C HIS A 86 27.47 -29.84 -6.63
N ASN A 87 27.76 -29.56 -7.91
CA ASN A 87 27.71 -28.23 -8.52
C ASN A 87 26.76 -28.14 -9.72
N LYS A 88 25.75 -29.02 -9.81
CA LYS A 88 24.68 -28.90 -10.81
C LYS A 88 23.63 -27.88 -10.35
N HIS A 89 23.13 -27.11 -11.31
CA HIS A 89 21.98 -26.21 -11.15
C HIS A 89 20.94 -26.66 -12.18
N ILE A 90 19.99 -27.51 -11.76
CA ILE A 90 18.93 -28.00 -12.66
C ILE A 90 17.67 -27.17 -12.44
N ILE A 91 17.04 -26.80 -13.55
CA ILE A 91 15.74 -26.13 -13.58
C ILE A 91 14.68 -27.17 -13.96
N ILE A 92 13.65 -27.34 -13.16
CA ILE A 92 12.42 -28.04 -13.54
C ILE A 92 11.36 -26.98 -13.83
N ASP A 93 10.90 -26.90 -15.08
CA ASP A 93 9.68 -26.18 -15.43
C ASP A 93 8.53 -27.18 -15.45
N LEU A 94 7.70 -27.15 -14.41
CA LEU A 94 6.50 -27.99 -14.34
C LEU A 94 5.48 -27.58 -15.42
N ASN A 95 5.60 -26.40 -16.03
CA ASN A 95 4.81 -25.99 -17.20
C ASN A 95 3.29 -26.16 -17.03
N GLY A 96 2.79 -25.81 -15.85
CA GLY A 96 1.40 -25.95 -15.43
C GLY A 96 0.95 -27.38 -15.13
N LYS A 97 1.86 -28.36 -15.15
CA LYS A 97 1.59 -29.79 -14.89
C LYS A 97 1.75 -30.14 -13.42
N SER A 98 1.28 -31.33 -13.09
CA SER A 98 1.42 -31.97 -11.79
C SER A 98 2.42 -33.12 -11.86
N VAL A 99 3.38 -33.13 -10.94
CA VAL A 99 4.35 -34.22 -10.77
C VAL A 99 4.18 -34.81 -9.37
N THR A 100 3.83 -36.09 -9.28
CA THR A 100 3.77 -36.85 -8.02
C THR A 100 4.82 -37.95 -8.02
N LEU A 101 5.70 -37.94 -7.02
CA LEU A 101 6.75 -38.93 -6.80
C LEU A 101 6.80 -39.34 -5.32
N GLN A 102 7.52 -40.42 -5.01
CA GLN A 102 7.85 -40.74 -3.63
C GLN A 102 8.85 -39.73 -3.07
N MET A 103 10.02 -39.61 -3.70
CA MET A 103 11.15 -38.82 -3.21
C MET A 103 11.97 -38.21 -4.35
N MET A 104 12.50 -37.02 -4.12
CA MET A 104 13.57 -36.40 -4.88
C MET A 104 14.81 -36.25 -3.99
N ASN A 105 15.94 -36.83 -4.40
CA ASN A 105 17.18 -36.88 -3.65
C ASN A 105 18.30 -36.16 -4.40
N PHE A 106 18.62 -34.92 -4.03
CA PHE A 106 19.59 -34.10 -4.77
C PHE A 106 20.57 -33.39 -3.84
N ASP A 107 21.87 -33.53 -4.12
CA ASP A 107 22.96 -32.86 -3.39
C ASP A 107 23.48 -31.58 -4.10
N TYR A 108 22.61 -30.92 -4.86
CA TYR A 108 22.96 -29.74 -5.66
C TYR A 108 21.75 -28.80 -5.79
N SER A 109 21.93 -27.62 -6.39
CA SER A 109 20.84 -26.63 -6.48
C SER A 109 19.72 -27.10 -7.39
N LEU A 110 18.49 -26.99 -6.90
CA LEU A 110 17.28 -27.33 -7.66
C LEU A 110 16.37 -26.12 -7.73
N TYR A 111 16.02 -25.73 -8.95
CA TYR A 111 15.05 -24.67 -9.19
C TYR A 111 13.79 -25.27 -9.80
N VAL A 112 12.65 -25.18 -9.13
CA VAL A 112 11.36 -25.69 -9.62
C VAL A 112 10.42 -24.53 -9.88
N LYS A 113 9.74 -24.52 -11.02
CA LYS A 113 8.77 -23.46 -11.36
C LYS A 113 7.48 -23.97 -11.99
N ASN A 114 6.44 -23.15 -11.87
CA ASN A 114 5.20 -23.18 -12.65
C ASN A 114 4.41 -24.49 -12.61
N GLY A 115 3.86 -24.90 -11.46
CA GLY A 115 2.99 -26.07 -11.44
C GLY A 115 2.81 -26.68 -10.06
N THR A 116 2.43 -27.96 -10.03
CA THR A 116 2.24 -28.71 -8.79
C THR A 116 3.30 -29.79 -8.64
N LEU A 117 4.00 -29.81 -7.50
CA LEU A 117 4.93 -30.85 -7.12
C LEU A 117 4.41 -31.55 -5.86
N ASN A 118 4.38 -32.87 -5.87
CA ASN A 118 3.99 -33.69 -4.74
C ASN A 118 5.01 -34.81 -4.49
N CYS A 119 5.94 -34.61 -3.57
CA CYS A 119 6.95 -35.61 -3.21
C CYS A 119 7.68 -35.22 -1.93
N GLY A 120 8.34 -36.17 -1.28
CA GLY A 120 9.42 -35.82 -0.36
C GLY A 120 10.62 -35.22 -1.11
N ILE A 121 11.33 -34.27 -0.51
CA ILE A 121 12.58 -33.74 -1.06
C ILE A 121 13.65 -33.79 0.02
N THR A 122 14.83 -34.32 -0.33
CA THR A 122 15.97 -34.35 0.58
C THR A 122 17.28 -34.11 -0.18
N ASN A 123 18.26 -33.56 0.52
CA ASN A 123 19.66 -33.72 0.17
C ASN A 123 20.29 -34.81 1.05
N GLY A 124 21.40 -35.38 0.59
CA GLY A 124 22.17 -36.43 1.28
C GLY A 124 23.23 -35.90 2.24
N SER A 125 23.57 -34.60 2.18
CA SER A 125 24.61 -33.98 3.02
C SER A 125 24.12 -32.76 3.82
N VAL A 126 24.82 -32.43 4.92
CA VAL A 126 24.47 -31.30 5.80
C VAL A 126 25.52 -30.19 5.70
N GLY A 127 25.09 -28.93 5.76
CA GLY A 127 25.95 -27.77 6.01
C GLY A 127 26.85 -27.32 4.86
N PHE A 128 26.59 -27.80 3.64
CA PHE A 128 27.30 -27.40 2.42
C PHE A 128 26.60 -26.23 1.69
N THR A 129 27.28 -25.60 0.74
CA THR A 129 26.83 -24.43 -0.04
C THR A 129 26.74 -24.77 -1.53
N ASN A 130 26.23 -23.85 -2.36
CA ASN A 130 25.91 -24.00 -3.78
C ASN A 130 24.75 -24.98 -4.05
N ALA A 131 23.84 -25.12 -3.09
CA ALA A 131 22.74 -26.06 -3.18
C ALA A 131 21.49 -25.46 -2.56
N MET A 132 20.88 -24.50 -3.27
CA MET A 132 19.62 -23.89 -2.86
C MET A 132 18.45 -24.63 -3.51
N LEU A 133 17.39 -24.87 -2.73
CA LEU A 133 16.10 -25.28 -3.26
C LEU A 133 15.28 -24.02 -3.52
N THR A 134 14.99 -23.74 -4.78
CA THR A 134 14.15 -22.60 -5.16
C THR A 134 12.82 -23.10 -5.71
N LEU A 135 11.72 -22.62 -5.15
CA LEU A 135 10.36 -22.87 -5.65
C LEU A 135 9.79 -21.55 -6.13
N SER A 136 9.32 -21.47 -7.37
CA SER A 136 8.79 -20.23 -7.96
C SER A 136 7.48 -20.46 -8.70
N ASN A 137 6.38 -19.85 -8.24
CA ASN A 137 5.04 -20.17 -8.76
C ASN A 137 4.76 -21.69 -8.71
N VAL A 138 5.12 -22.33 -7.59
CA VAL A 138 4.94 -23.76 -7.36
C VAL A 138 3.98 -23.99 -6.20
N LYS A 139 3.03 -24.88 -6.42
CA LYS A 139 2.29 -25.55 -5.35
C LYS A 139 3.04 -26.82 -4.97
N PHE A 140 3.70 -26.81 -3.82
CA PHE A 140 4.50 -27.94 -3.34
C PHE A 140 3.81 -28.62 -2.16
N ILE A 141 3.38 -29.87 -2.35
CA ILE A 141 2.80 -30.71 -1.31
C ILE A 141 3.83 -31.76 -0.92
N THR A 142 4.06 -31.96 0.38
CA THR A 142 5.09 -32.91 0.82
C THR A 142 4.82 -33.45 2.21
N ASP A 143 5.27 -34.67 2.46
CA ASP A 143 5.34 -35.24 3.82
C ASP A 143 6.72 -35.02 4.45
N SER A 144 7.74 -34.65 3.65
CA SER A 144 9.09 -34.42 4.18
C SER A 144 9.93 -33.48 3.32
N ILE A 145 10.54 -32.49 3.98
CA ILE A 145 11.44 -31.52 3.35
C ILE A 145 12.74 -31.40 4.13
N ASN A 146 13.79 -32.09 3.69
CA ASN A 146 15.10 -32.08 4.36
C ASN A 146 16.16 -31.48 3.42
N TRP A 147 16.19 -30.16 3.36
CA TRP A 147 17.14 -29.41 2.55
C TRP A 147 18.21 -28.77 3.44
N MET A 148 19.18 -29.57 3.84
CA MET A 148 20.11 -29.32 4.95
C MET A 148 21.34 -28.49 4.54
N THR A 149 21.22 -27.65 3.50
CA THR A 149 22.31 -26.81 2.98
C THR A 149 22.31 -25.45 3.67
N LYS A 150 23.47 -24.79 3.71
CA LYS A 150 23.59 -23.41 4.23
C LYS A 150 22.85 -22.37 3.40
N ASP A 151 22.53 -22.68 2.14
CA ASP A 151 21.75 -21.79 1.27
C ASP A 151 20.25 -21.92 1.53
N GLY A 152 19.82 -23.11 1.99
CA GLY A 152 18.46 -23.40 2.42
C GLY A 152 17.45 -23.38 1.28
N ILE A 153 16.26 -22.86 1.59
CA ILE A 153 15.08 -22.88 0.74
C ILE A 153 14.64 -21.45 0.44
N CYS A 154 14.27 -21.19 -0.81
CA CYS A 154 13.75 -19.91 -1.27
C CYS A 154 12.40 -20.12 -1.96
N LEU A 155 11.35 -19.45 -1.46
CA LEU A 155 10.00 -19.47 -2.04
C LEU A 155 9.71 -18.13 -2.71
N ASN A 156 9.44 -18.16 -4.02
CA ASN A 156 9.23 -16.96 -4.82
C ASN A 156 7.91 -17.00 -5.59
N ASN A 157 7.48 -15.83 -6.07
CA ASN A 157 6.36 -15.66 -7.02
C ASN A 157 5.09 -16.43 -6.60
N GLY A 158 4.60 -16.21 -5.37
CA GLY A 158 3.35 -16.81 -4.90
C GLY A 158 3.40 -18.32 -4.67
N SER A 159 4.58 -18.89 -4.46
CA SER A 159 4.72 -20.32 -4.15
C SER A 159 4.00 -20.68 -2.84
N ASN A 160 3.33 -21.83 -2.86
CA ASN A 160 2.59 -22.34 -1.72
C ASN A 160 3.13 -23.74 -1.35
N VAL A 161 3.70 -23.85 -0.16
CA VAL A 161 4.16 -25.13 0.40
C VAL A 161 3.13 -25.64 1.39
N THR A 162 2.77 -26.92 1.29
CA THR A 162 1.97 -27.66 2.28
C THR A 162 2.76 -28.87 2.76
N LEU A 163 3.19 -28.83 4.02
CA LEU A 163 3.91 -29.90 4.70
C LEU A 163 2.93 -30.70 5.59
N ASN A 164 2.61 -31.92 5.18
CA ASN A 164 1.67 -32.81 5.87
C ASN A 164 2.35 -33.75 6.88
N GLY A 165 3.66 -33.94 6.78
CA GLY A 165 4.44 -34.72 7.73
C GLY A 165 5.18 -33.84 8.73
N SER A 166 5.77 -34.47 9.75
CA SER A 166 6.51 -33.76 10.79
C SER A 166 8.00 -33.59 10.49
N GLN A 167 8.50 -34.24 9.45
CA GLN A 167 9.93 -34.27 9.14
C GLN A 167 10.32 -33.08 8.25
N CYS A 168 10.99 -32.10 8.84
CA CYS A 168 11.58 -30.99 8.10
C CYS A 168 12.97 -30.64 8.61
N TRP A 169 13.88 -30.31 7.70
CA TRP A 169 15.16 -29.68 8.01
C TRP A 169 15.51 -28.67 6.93
N PHE A 170 15.76 -27.42 7.33
CA PHE A 170 16.46 -26.45 6.48
C PHE A 170 17.26 -25.48 7.35
N GLU A 171 18.47 -25.12 6.92
CA GLU A 171 19.31 -24.15 7.64
C GLU A 171 18.89 -22.70 7.39
N LYS A 172 18.01 -22.48 6.40
CA LYS A 172 17.51 -21.16 6.04
C LYS A 172 16.20 -21.28 5.25
N LEU A 173 15.23 -20.42 5.55
CA LEU A 173 14.03 -20.21 4.76
C LEU A 173 13.91 -18.74 4.38
N GLU A 174 13.86 -18.46 3.07
CA GLU A 174 13.53 -17.15 2.49
C GLU A 174 12.22 -17.27 1.72
N MET A 175 11.38 -16.25 1.80
CA MET A 175 10.07 -16.22 1.17
C MET A 175 9.80 -14.82 0.60
N ASP A 176 9.22 -14.73 -0.60
CA ASP A 176 8.60 -13.51 -1.11
C ASP A 176 7.31 -13.19 -0.35
N THR A 177 6.87 -11.93 -0.41
CA THR A 177 5.71 -11.42 0.33
C THR A 177 4.36 -12.03 -0.03
N ASP A 178 4.28 -12.76 -1.14
CA ASP A 178 3.08 -13.45 -1.62
C ASP A 178 3.14 -14.98 -1.42
N CYS A 179 4.25 -15.50 -0.88
CA CYS A 179 4.44 -16.92 -0.62
C CYS A 179 3.83 -17.38 0.71
N VAL A 180 3.45 -18.65 0.77
CA VAL A 180 2.83 -19.28 1.93
C VAL A 180 3.54 -20.61 2.23
N PHE A 181 3.86 -20.85 3.51
CA PHE A 181 4.34 -22.15 3.99
C PHE A 181 3.38 -22.66 5.06
N THR A 182 2.73 -23.78 4.78
CA THR A 182 1.70 -24.39 5.61
C THR A 182 2.23 -25.65 6.24
N VAL A 183 2.05 -25.79 7.54
CA VAL A 183 2.21 -27.03 8.28
C VAL A 183 0.83 -27.56 8.57
N GLN A 184 0.50 -28.75 8.06
CA GLN A 184 -0.82 -29.36 8.19
C GLN A 184 -0.65 -30.80 8.71
N ASN A 185 -0.29 -30.92 9.99
CA ASN A 185 0.03 -32.21 10.59
C ASN A 185 -0.27 -32.22 12.10
N SER A 186 -0.45 -33.42 12.65
CA SER A 186 -0.81 -33.63 14.06
C SER A 186 0.37 -33.64 15.04
N ASP A 187 1.60 -33.65 14.54
CA ASP A 187 2.82 -33.94 15.32
C ASP A 187 3.73 -32.70 15.48
N GLY A 188 3.36 -31.61 14.81
CA GLY A 188 4.15 -30.40 14.64
C GLY A 188 5.38 -30.61 13.77
N LEU A 189 6.33 -29.68 13.87
CA LEU A 189 7.61 -29.82 13.19
C LEU A 189 8.61 -30.63 14.04
N SER A 190 9.51 -31.33 13.38
CA SER A 190 10.64 -32.01 14.00
C SER A 190 11.85 -31.85 13.11
N ASN A 191 12.85 -31.14 13.63
CA ASN A 191 14.12 -30.96 12.96
C ASN A 191 15.26 -31.63 13.75
N PHE A 192 15.20 -32.95 13.88
CA PHE A 192 16.29 -33.84 14.33
C PHE A 192 17.25 -33.34 15.45
N GLY A 193 16.81 -32.45 16.35
CA GLY A 193 17.61 -31.87 17.44
C GLY A 193 18.55 -30.70 17.10
N HIS A 194 18.49 -30.09 15.90
CA HIS A 194 19.46 -29.08 15.46
C HIS A 194 18.86 -27.91 14.65
N ILE A 195 18.18 -26.87 15.21
CA ILE A 195 17.97 -25.60 14.44
C ILE A 195 17.89 -24.38 15.38
N ALA A 196 18.79 -23.43 15.16
CA ALA A 196 18.62 -22.05 15.61
C ALA A 196 18.52 -21.04 14.44
N ASP A 197 19.06 -21.36 13.26
CA ASP A 197 19.25 -20.36 12.18
C ASP A 197 18.21 -20.49 11.02
N GLY A 198 17.52 -21.63 10.90
CA GLY A 198 16.63 -21.95 9.77
C GLY A 198 15.42 -21.03 9.58
N PHE A 199 14.75 -20.70 10.68
CA PHE A 199 13.56 -19.85 10.68
C PHE A 199 13.89 -18.37 10.93
N ASP A 200 15.16 -17.97 11.07
CA ASP A 200 15.54 -16.56 11.28
C ASP A 200 14.99 -15.65 10.19
N GLY A 201 14.94 -16.14 8.95
CA GLY A 201 14.36 -15.43 7.82
C GLY A 201 12.87 -15.17 7.96
N VAL A 202 12.16 -15.93 8.80
CA VAL A 202 10.69 -15.92 8.93
C VAL A 202 10.15 -15.71 10.35
N LYS A 203 11.01 -15.46 11.34
CA LYS A 203 10.61 -15.19 12.74
C LYS A 203 9.57 -14.07 12.87
N GLU A 204 9.68 -13.05 12.03
CA GLU A 204 8.75 -11.91 11.98
C GLU A 204 7.37 -12.28 11.40
N PHE A 205 7.19 -13.50 10.86
CA PHE A 205 5.97 -13.97 10.18
C PHE A 205 5.26 -15.09 10.94
N VAL A 206 5.75 -15.41 12.14
CA VAL A 206 5.14 -16.42 13.01
C VAL A 206 3.77 -15.90 13.48
N PRO A 207 2.70 -16.71 13.38
CA PRO A 207 1.38 -16.38 13.89
C PRO A 207 1.39 -15.93 15.35
N GLU A 208 0.45 -15.07 15.73
CA GLU A 208 0.26 -14.73 17.14
C GLU A 208 -0.06 -15.99 17.97
N GLY A 209 0.46 -16.03 19.20
CA GLY A 209 0.39 -17.21 20.06
C GLY A 209 1.43 -18.29 19.71
N LEU A 210 2.14 -18.15 18.58
CA LEU A 210 3.26 -19.00 18.25
C LEU A 210 4.57 -18.24 18.46
N SER A 211 5.64 -18.96 18.77
CA SER A 211 6.95 -18.36 18.96
C SER A 211 8.07 -19.26 18.42
N VAL A 212 9.21 -18.66 18.18
CA VAL A 212 10.47 -19.38 17.91
C VAL A 212 11.37 -19.12 19.11
N GLU A 213 10.98 -19.68 20.26
CA GLU A 213 11.79 -19.73 21.47
C GLU A 213 12.36 -21.15 21.60
N GLY A 214 13.58 -21.35 22.10
CA GLY A 214 14.05 -22.71 22.41
C GLY A 214 14.31 -23.66 21.22
N THR A 215 15.32 -23.35 20.40
CA THR A 215 16.27 -24.31 19.78
C THR A 215 15.82 -25.42 18.81
N THR A 216 14.53 -25.65 18.47
CA THR A 216 14.22 -26.71 17.47
C THR A 216 12.95 -26.58 16.60
N ILE A 217 11.97 -25.75 16.96
CA ILE A 217 10.59 -25.79 16.40
C ILE A 217 9.87 -24.44 16.55
N ILE A 218 8.68 -24.33 15.95
CA ILE A 218 7.70 -23.29 16.30
C ILE A 218 6.87 -23.84 17.47
N ASP A 219 6.89 -23.13 18.59
CA ASP A 219 6.18 -23.48 19.80
C ASP A 219 4.83 -22.76 19.86
N ASP A 220 3.83 -23.43 20.45
CA ASP A 220 2.59 -22.80 20.88
C ASP A 220 2.74 -22.03 22.20
N GLU A 221 1.67 -21.38 22.67
CA GLU A 221 1.64 -20.59 23.90
C GLU A 221 2.03 -21.38 25.16
N THR A 222 2.00 -22.71 25.11
CA THR A 222 2.36 -23.60 26.22
C THR A 222 3.82 -24.07 26.16
N GLY A 223 4.54 -23.75 25.08
CA GLY A 223 5.88 -24.27 24.79
C GLY A 223 5.88 -25.67 24.18
N ALA A 224 4.73 -26.14 23.67
CA ALA A 224 4.64 -27.41 22.96
C ALA A 224 4.75 -27.20 21.44
N LYS A 225 5.03 -28.28 20.69
CA LYS A 225 5.13 -28.19 19.22
C LYS A 225 3.84 -27.63 18.61
N ALA A 226 3.95 -26.51 17.91
CA ALA A 226 2.84 -25.96 17.14
C ALA A 226 2.44 -26.94 16.04
N LYS A 227 1.13 -27.09 15.87
CA LYS A 227 0.48 -27.97 14.89
C LYS A 227 -0.43 -27.11 14.04
N ASP A 228 -0.70 -27.56 12.82
CA ASP A 228 -1.66 -26.92 11.90
C ASP A 228 -1.50 -25.39 11.88
N PHE A 229 -0.46 -24.86 11.24
CA PHE A 229 -0.22 -23.41 11.19
C PHE A 229 0.27 -22.93 9.82
N ILE A 230 0.13 -21.64 9.58
CA ILE A 230 0.54 -20.98 8.33
C ILE A 230 1.59 -19.92 8.62
N LEU A 231 2.73 -20.01 7.92
CA LEU A 231 3.70 -18.94 7.79
C LEU A 231 3.41 -18.17 6.51
N ARG A 232 3.15 -16.88 6.64
CA ARG A 232 2.95 -15.97 5.51
C ARG A 232 3.24 -14.54 5.90
N TYR A 233 3.45 -13.72 4.89
CA TYR A 233 3.50 -12.28 5.05
C TYR A 233 2.08 -11.71 5.19
N ARG A 234 1.88 -10.88 6.22
CA ARG A 234 0.67 -10.07 6.35
C ARG A 234 0.83 -8.79 5.56
N SER A 235 -0.19 -8.42 4.81
CA SER A 235 -0.16 -7.22 3.98
C SER A 235 -1.25 -6.24 4.39
N LEU A 236 -0.94 -4.95 4.37
CA LEU A 236 -1.95 -3.90 4.41
C LEU A 236 -2.83 -3.91 3.16
N SER A 237 -2.48 -4.67 2.12
CA SER A 237 -3.34 -4.92 0.96
C SER A 237 -4.28 -6.11 1.15
N ASP A 238 -4.29 -6.74 2.33
CA ASP A 238 -5.26 -7.78 2.69
C ASP A 238 -6.61 -7.11 3.05
N ASP A 239 -7.28 -6.56 2.03
CA ASP A 239 -8.45 -5.67 2.16
C ASP A 239 -9.58 -6.20 3.07
N ALA A 240 -9.65 -7.52 3.28
CA ALA A 240 -10.69 -8.15 4.08
C ALA A 240 -10.48 -8.04 5.60
N ASP A 241 -9.23 -7.90 6.06
CA ASP A 241 -8.88 -7.83 7.48
C ASP A 241 -8.30 -6.47 7.89
N VAL A 242 -7.96 -5.63 6.91
CA VAL A 242 -7.40 -4.30 7.14
C VAL A 242 -8.52 -3.27 7.22
N ALA A 243 -8.56 -2.52 8.32
CA ALA A 243 -9.38 -1.32 8.42
C ALA A 243 -8.50 -0.10 8.67
N VAL A 244 -8.68 0.93 7.84
CA VAL A 244 -7.99 2.20 7.94
C VAL A 244 -9.00 3.32 8.20
N SER A 245 -8.66 4.19 9.13
CA SER A 245 -9.41 5.41 9.38
C SER A 245 -8.45 6.59 9.47
N ILE A 246 -8.84 7.69 8.83
CA ILE A 246 -8.14 8.96 8.91
C ILE A 246 -9.10 10.05 9.42
N ALA A 247 -8.64 10.85 10.38
CA ALA A 247 -9.46 11.90 10.98
C ALA A 247 -8.65 13.14 11.38
N PRO A 248 -9.14 14.36 11.07
CA PRO A 248 -10.29 14.67 10.23
C PRO A 248 -10.01 14.46 8.72
N LYS A 249 -11.05 14.21 7.91
CA LYS A 249 -10.94 14.06 6.44
C LYS A 249 -10.89 15.39 5.68
N SER A 250 -11.07 16.52 6.36
CA SER A 250 -11.07 17.85 5.75
C SER A 250 -10.45 18.89 6.66
N TYR A 251 -9.69 19.82 6.08
CA TYR A 251 -9.09 20.98 6.74
C TYR A 251 -9.41 22.26 5.99
N VAL A 252 -9.16 23.40 6.62
CA VAL A 252 -9.09 24.69 5.93
C VAL A 252 -7.63 25.12 5.85
N TYR A 253 -7.24 25.68 4.71
CA TYR A 253 -5.92 26.25 4.49
C TYR A 253 -5.57 27.29 5.56
N ASP A 254 -4.41 27.14 6.19
CA ASP A 254 -3.85 28.11 7.15
C ASP A 254 -2.34 28.33 6.95
N GLY A 255 -1.78 27.82 5.85
CA GLY A 255 -0.35 27.89 5.53
C GLY A 255 0.54 26.90 6.28
N LYS A 256 -0.03 25.90 6.97
CA LYS A 256 0.73 24.84 7.66
C LYS A 256 0.36 23.45 7.15
N GLU A 257 1.29 22.52 7.33
CA GLU A 257 1.07 21.09 7.06
C GLU A 257 -0.13 20.53 7.82
N LYS A 258 -0.91 19.71 7.12
CA LYS A 258 -2.05 18.95 7.64
C LYS A 258 -1.67 17.48 7.73
N LYS A 259 -1.85 16.90 8.91
CA LYS A 259 -1.56 15.49 9.19
C LYS A 259 -2.76 14.92 9.94
N PRO A 260 -3.76 14.35 9.25
CA PRO A 260 -4.84 13.63 9.92
C PRO A 260 -4.27 12.51 10.77
N ALA A 261 -4.90 12.25 11.91
CA ALA A 261 -4.57 11.08 12.71
C ALA A 261 -4.95 9.83 11.90
N VAL A 262 -4.02 8.87 11.83
CA VAL A 262 -4.21 7.60 11.14
C VAL A 262 -4.40 6.51 12.19
N THR A 263 -5.45 5.72 12.03
CA THR A 263 -5.67 4.50 12.81
C THR A 263 -5.76 3.34 11.83
N VAL A 264 -4.93 2.31 12.04
CA VAL A 264 -4.92 1.08 11.24
C VAL A 264 -5.17 -0.10 12.15
N SER A 265 -6.02 -1.03 11.74
CA SER A 265 -6.18 -2.33 12.38
C SER A 265 -6.09 -3.46 11.37
N TYR A 266 -5.61 -4.62 11.84
CA TYR A 266 -5.54 -5.86 11.09
C TYR A 266 -6.22 -6.97 11.88
N GLY A 267 -7.17 -7.70 11.31
CA GLY A 267 -7.92 -8.74 12.02
C GLY A 267 -8.58 -8.21 13.30
N GLY A 268 -9.07 -6.96 13.28
CA GLY A 268 -9.64 -6.31 14.46
C GLY A 268 -8.63 -5.83 15.53
N LYS A 269 -7.34 -6.12 15.39
CA LYS A 269 -6.27 -5.63 16.30
C LYS A 269 -5.66 -4.34 15.80
N THR A 270 -5.59 -3.32 16.66
CA THR A 270 -4.98 -2.03 16.31
C THR A 270 -3.48 -2.17 16.12
N LEU A 271 -2.96 -1.68 14.99
CA LEU A 271 -1.54 -1.63 14.67
C LEU A 271 -0.88 -0.37 15.25
N THR A 272 0.43 -0.43 15.48
CA THR A 272 1.21 0.68 16.05
C THR A 272 2.05 1.39 14.99
N GLU A 273 1.87 2.70 14.81
CA GLU A 273 2.71 3.51 13.93
C GLU A 273 4.19 3.51 14.41
N GLY A 274 5.14 3.44 13.47
CA GLY A 274 6.57 3.31 13.74
C GLY A 274 7.03 1.89 14.07
N LYS A 275 6.10 0.96 14.35
CA LYS A 275 6.39 -0.47 14.54
C LYS A 275 5.77 -1.33 13.44
N SER A 276 4.49 -1.20 13.18
CA SER A 276 3.74 -2.02 12.23
C SER A 276 3.51 -1.30 10.90
N TYR A 277 3.52 0.03 10.89
CA TYR A 277 3.41 0.82 9.68
C TYR A 277 4.05 2.21 9.86
N SER A 278 4.27 2.93 8.77
CA SER A 278 4.71 4.32 8.73
C SER A 278 3.79 5.16 7.83
N CYS A 279 3.66 6.45 8.13
CA CYS A 279 2.84 7.38 7.33
C CYS A 279 3.72 8.41 6.60
N VAL A 280 3.43 8.62 5.32
CA VAL A 280 4.04 9.68 4.49
C VAL A 280 2.94 10.55 3.90
N TYR A 281 3.02 11.86 4.12
CA TYR A 281 2.04 12.83 3.65
C TYR A 281 2.56 13.59 2.44
N ALA A 282 1.69 13.84 1.47
CA ALA A 282 1.99 14.65 0.30
C ALA A 282 0.86 15.67 0.02
N ASP A 283 1.23 16.78 -0.61
CA ASP A 283 0.32 17.89 -0.98
C ASP A 283 -0.49 18.46 0.20
N ASN A 284 0.06 18.38 1.40
CA ASN A 284 -0.68 18.58 2.64
C ASN A 284 -0.60 20.01 3.22
N ILE A 285 -0.27 21.02 2.41
CA ILE A 285 -0.20 22.44 2.85
C ILE A 285 -1.24 23.28 2.12
N ASP A 286 -1.21 23.25 0.79
CA ASP A 286 -2.07 24.06 -0.06
C ASP A 286 -3.48 23.49 -0.16
N ALA A 287 -4.45 24.32 -0.56
CA ALA A 287 -5.80 23.84 -0.82
C ALA A 287 -5.85 22.89 -2.03
N GLY A 288 -6.61 21.81 -1.90
CA GLY A 288 -6.70 20.72 -2.88
C GLY A 288 -6.93 19.35 -2.22
N THR A 289 -6.72 18.29 -2.99
CA THR A 289 -6.66 16.91 -2.48
C THR A 289 -5.24 16.61 -2.03
N ALA A 290 -5.10 16.18 -0.78
CA ALA A 290 -3.86 15.74 -0.17
C ALA A 290 -3.92 14.24 0.11
N THR A 291 -2.76 13.60 0.25
CA THR A 291 -2.68 12.14 0.44
C THR A 291 -1.88 11.78 1.69
N VAL A 292 -2.25 10.64 2.29
CA VAL A 292 -1.42 9.92 3.26
C VAL A 292 -1.19 8.51 2.75
N THR A 293 0.08 8.17 2.53
CA THR A 293 0.52 6.81 2.21
C THR A 293 0.91 6.11 3.50
N ILE A 294 0.20 5.02 3.80
CA ILE A 294 0.38 4.17 4.97
C ILE A 294 1.11 2.93 4.50
N LYS A 295 2.36 2.76 4.91
CA LYS A 295 3.22 1.67 4.45
C LYS A 295 3.43 0.65 5.57
N GLY A 296 3.26 -0.63 5.28
CA GLY A 296 3.57 -1.71 6.23
C GLY A 296 5.06 -1.72 6.58
N GLU A 297 5.37 -2.00 7.84
CA GLU A 297 6.73 -2.14 8.36
C GLU A 297 6.87 -3.43 9.18
N ASN A 298 8.10 -3.94 9.29
CA ASN A 298 8.45 -5.17 10.01
C ASN A 298 7.58 -6.36 9.56
N THR A 299 6.67 -6.81 10.43
CA THR A 299 5.78 -7.96 10.21
C THR A 299 4.62 -7.67 9.25
N MET A 300 4.49 -6.43 8.79
CA MET A 300 3.46 -5.97 7.87
C MET A 300 4.09 -5.43 6.59
N HIS A 301 3.43 -5.68 5.46
CA HIS A 301 3.88 -5.23 4.14
C HIS A 301 2.77 -4.51 3.37
N GLY A 302 3.03 -4.20 2.11
CA GLY A 302 2.09 -3.46 1.27
C GLY A 302 1.95 -2.00 1.68
N GLN A 303 1.01 -1.32 1.03
CA GLN A 303 0.68 0.06 1.32
C GLN A 303 -0.79 0.35 1.01
N ILE A 304 -1.37 1.27 1.77
CA ILE A 304 -2.67 1.88 1.53
C ILE A 304 -2.46 3.38 1.30
N VAL A 305 -3.23 3.96 0.38
CA VAL A 305 -3.25 5.41 0.16
C VAL A 305 -4.64 5.92 0.49
N GLU A 306 -4.71 6.86 1.43
CA GLU A 306 -5.95 7.57 1.78
C GLU A 306 -5.85 9.03 1.36
N GLU A 307 -6.99 9.60 1.00
CA GLU A 307 -7.10 11.00 0.58
C GLU A 307 -7.84 11.84 1.62
N PHE A 308 -7.40 13.08 1.80
CA PHE A 308 -8.13 14.09 2.57
C PHE A 308 -8.10 15.44 1.85
N THR A 309 -9.06 16.31 2.16
CA THR A 309 -9.22 17.59 1.47
C THR A 309 -8.72 18.76 2.31
N ILE A 310 -8.08 19.74 1.66
CA ILE A 310 -7.77 21.04 2.24
C ILE A 310 -8.58 22.09 1.49
N ASP A 311 -9.60 22.65 2.13
CA ASP A 311 -10.43 23.71 1.57
C ASP A 311 -9.69 25.04 1.52
N LYS A 312 -10.04 25.87 0.53
CA LYS A 312 -9.55 27.26 0.47
C LYS A 312 -10.01 28.04 1.70
N ALA A 313 -9.15 28.93 2.17
CA ALA A 313 -9.48 29.86 3.23
C ALA A 313 -10.33 31.03 2.71
N LYS A 314 -11.13 31.61 3.62
CA LYS A 314 -11.84 32.87 3.35
C LYS A 314 -10.90 34.04 3.60
N GLN A 315 -11.01 35.08 2.78
CA GLN A 315 -10.30 36.36 2.95
C GLN A 315 -11.28 37.52 3.16
N LYS A 316 -10.84 38.53 3.91
CA LYS A 316 -11.62 39.76 4.18
C LYS A 316 -11.59 40.68 2.96
N ALA A 317 -12.62 41.52 2.82
CA ALA A 317 -12.67 42.54 1.78
C ALA A 317 -11.50 43.55 1.90
N PRO A 318 -11.07 44.17 0.80
CA PRO A 318 -10.12 45.29 0.83
C PRO A 318 -10.60 46.44 1.71
N THR A 319 -9.68 47.09 2.41
CA THR A 319 -9.93 48.29 3.21
C THR A 319 -8.97 49.40 2.80
N GLY A 320 -9.32 50.66 3.09
CA GLY A 320 -8.45 51.82 2.82
C GLY A 320 -8.37 52.28 1.35
N LEU A 321 -9.26 51.79 0.49
CA LEU A 321 -9.41 52.28 -0.89
C LEU A 321 -9.92 53.72 -0.89
N VAL A 322 -9.38 54.57 -1.76
CA VAL A 322 -9.75 55.98 -1.87
C VAL A 322 -10.18 56.29 -3.30
N ALA A 323 -11.36 56.87 -3.47
CA ALA A 323 -11.81 57.39 -4.76
C ALA A 323 -11.57 58.90 -4.88
N THR A 324 -11.13 59.30 -6.07
CA THR A 324 -11.09 60.69 -6.51
C THR A 324 -12.19 60.88 -7.54
N ALA A 325 -13.04 61.90 -7.32
CA ALA A 325 -14.08 62.30 -8.26
C ALA A 325 -13.48 62.71 -9.62
N GLU A 326 -14.31 62.74 -10.65
CA GLU A 326 -13.93 63.39 -11.90
C GLU A 326 -13.65 64.88 -11.65
N THR A 327 -12.76 65.48 -12.45
CA THR A 327 -12.52 66.93 -12.36
C THR A 327 -13.70 67.72 -12.93
N VAL A 328 -14.34 67.18 -13.97
CA VAL A 328 -15.50 67.74 -14.66
C VAL A 328 -16.42 66.59 -15.06
N ASP A 329 -17.73 66.81 -14.95
CA ASP A 329 -18.76 65.86 -15.37
C ASP A 329 -18.50 65.31 -16.79
N GLY A 330 -18.44 63.98 -16.91
CA GLY A 330 -18.34 63.27 -18.19
C GLY A 330 -16.94 63.24 -18.79
N LYS A 331 -15.95 63.80 -18.10
CA LYS A 331 -14.55 63.76 -18.52
C LYS A 331 -13.92 62.37 -18.31
N ASN A 332 -14.53 61.53 -17.48
CA ASN A 332 -14.07 60.18 -17.16
C ASN A 332 -12.61 60.16 -16.69
N ASP A 333 -12.20 61.12 -15.85
CA ASP A 333 -10.84 61.22 -15.31
C ASP A 333 -10.75 60.93 -13.80
N GLY A 334 -11.82 60.35 -13.22
CA GLY A 334 -11.86 59.85 -11.86
C GLY A 334 -10.86 58.72 -11.61
N GLN A 335 -10.59 58.45 -10.33
CA GLN A 335 -9.54 57.51 -9.93
C GLN A 335 -9.92 56.69 -8.69
N ILE A 336 -9.31 55.51 -8.54
CA ILE A 336 -9.30 54.73 -7.29
C ILE A 336 -7.85 54.40 -6.95
N SER A 337 -7.39 54.76 -5.76
CA SER A 337 -6.02 54.52 -5.26
C SER A 337 -5.99 53.48 -4.13
N ASN A 338 -4.77 53.13 -3.71
CA ASN A 338 -4.45 52.10 -2.71
C ASN A 338 -4.85 50.68 -3.15
N LEU A 339 -4.91 50.44 -4.46
CA LEU A 339 -5.12 49.11 -5.04
C LEU A 339 -3.87 48.25 -4.89
N LYS A 340 -4.05 46.93 -4.98
CA LYS A 340 -2.98 45.94 -5.05
C LYS A 340 -3.17 45.07 -6.28
N MET A 341 -2.09 44.52 -6.83
CA MET A 341 -2.16 43.63 -8.00
C MET A 341 -2.87 42.29 -7.72
N SER A 342 -2.98 41.91 -6.45
CA SER A 342 -3.81 40.79 -6.01
C SER A 342 -5.32 41.11 -6.00
N MET A 343 -5.73 42.32 -6.39
CA MET A 343 -7.13 42.73 -6.47
C MET A 343 -7.63 42.75 -7.92
N GLU A 344 -8.94 42.61 -8.04
CA GLU A 344 -9.72 42.82 -9.26
C GLU A 344 -10.90 43.75 -8.95
N TYR A 345 -11.41 44.42 -9.98
CA TYR A 345 -12.52 45.34 -9.88
C TYR A 345 -13.64 45.01 -10.88
N SER A 346 -14.85 45.45 -10.56
CA SER A 346 -16.03 45.25 -11.39
C SER A 346 -16.99 46.42 -11.23
N VAL A 347 -17.71 46.77 -12.29
CA VAL A 347 -18.80 47.76 -12.26
C VAL A 347 -20.18 47.10 -12.15
N ASP A 348 -20.29 45.80 -12.45
CA ASP A 348 -21.54 45.04 -12.52
C ASP A 348 -21.58 43.83 -11.58
N LYS A 349 -20.48 43.56 -10.85
CA LYS A 349 -20.22 42.37 -10.01
C LYS A 349 -20.20 41.03 -10.75
N LYS A 350 -20.26 41.04 -12.07
CA LYS A 350 -20.30 39.84 -12.92
C LYS A 350 -18.97 39.67 -13.65
N LYS A 351 -18.48 40.72 -14.28
CA LYS A 351 -17.20 40.74 -14.99
C LYS A 351 -16.17 41.44 -14.13
N TRP A 352 -15.08 40.73 -13.85
CA TRP A 352 -13.99 41.22 -13.03
C TRP A 352 -12.76 41.48 -13.91
N LEU A 353 -12.09 42.61 -13.66
CA LEU A 353 -10.91 43.08 -14.37
C LEU A 353 -9.77 43.23 -13.38
N ASP A 354 -8.57 42.86 -13.80
CA ASP A 354 -7.39 42.90 -12.96
C ASP A 354 -6.95 44.33 -12.63
N CYS A 355 -6.53 44.55 -11.38
CA CYS A 355 -5.87 45.80 -10.99
C CYS A 355 -4.39 45.74 -11.38
N GLU A 356 -4.01 46.31 -12.52
CA GLU A 356 -2.62 46.31 -13.02
C GLU A 356 -1.68 47.30 -12.29
N SER A 357 -2.22 48.15 -11.41
CA SER A 357 -1.41 49.11 -10.65
C SER A 357 -2.06 49.51 -9.32
N THR A 358 -1.36 50.31 -8.52
CA THR A 358 -1.87 50.85 -7.25
C THR A 358 -2.90 51.96 -7.42
N VAL A 359 -3.08 52.48 -8.65
CA VAL A 359 -4.05 53.53 -8.98
C VAL A 359 -4.75 53.23 -10.30
N LEU A 360 -6.06 52.99 -10.25
CA LEU A 360 -6.91 52.90 -11.43
C LEU A 360 -7.33 54.31 -11.84
N LYS A 361 -7.09 54.68 -13.10
CA LYS A 361 -7.33 56.03 -13.64
C LYS A 361 -8.31 55.99 -14.79
N LYS A 362 -8.73 57.18 -15.24
CA LYS A 362 -9.64 57.36 -16.38
C LYS A 362 -11.00 56.69 -16.15
N LEU A 363 -11.52 56.83 -14.94
CA LEU A 363 -12.79 56.24 -14.52
C LEU A 363 -13.92 57.25 -14.69
N ALA A 364 -15.05 56.78 -15.23
CA ALA A 364 -16.32 57.48 -15.17
C ALA A 364 -16.87 57.50 -13.74
N ASP A 365 -17.74 58.46 -13.42
CA ASP A 365 -18.49 58.44 -12.17
C ASP A 365 -19.35 57.17 -12.04
N GLY A 366 -19.46 56.64 -10.83
CA GLY A 366 -20.22 55.42 -10.58
C GLY A 366 -19.72 54.55 -9.43
N ASN A 367 -20.36 53.38 -9.32
CA ASN A 367 -20.04 52.37 -8.32
C ASN A 367 -19.02 51.38 -8.89
N TYR A 368 -17.93 51.20 -8.15
CA TYR A 368 -16.91 50.20 -8.43
C TYR A 368 -16.85 49.23 -7.26
N TYR A 369 -16.70 47.95 -7.55
CA TYR A 369 -16.55 46.89 -6.56
C TYR A 369 -15.17 46.31 -6.69
N VAL A 370 -14.38 46.38 -5.62
CA VAL A 370 -12.99 45.90 -5.61
C VAL A 370 -12.88 44.75 -4.61
N ARG A 371 -12.30 43.62 -5.02
CA ARG A 371 -12.06 42.47 -4.15
C ARG A 371 -10.65 41.93 -4.36
N TYR A 372 -10.16 41.14 -3.42
CA TYR A 372 -9.00 40.30 -3.69
C TYR A 372 -9.40 39.12 -4.58
N LYS A 373 -8.58 38.85 -5.59
CA LYS A 373 -8.76 37.74 -6.53
C LYS A 373 -8.76 36.41 -5.78
N GLU A 374 -9.44 35.43 -6.36
CA GLU A 374 -9.26 34.04 -5.95
C GLU A 374 -7.81 33.60 -6.22
N THR A 375 -7.27 32.76 -5.34
CA THR A 375 -5.96 32.14 -5.52
C THR A 375 -6.08 30.63 -5.35
N LYS A 376 -4.95 29.90 -5.46
CA LYS A 376 -4.91 28.47 -5.13
C LYS A 376 -5.49 28.20 -3.74
N ASN A 377 -5.15 29.04 -2.76
CA ASN A 377 -5.41 28.76 -1.34
C ASN A 377 -6.53 29.60 -0.71
N TYR A 378 -7.04 30.61 -1.41
CA TYR A 378 -8.08 31.50 -0.90
C TYR A 378 -9.20 31.67 -1.91
N TYR A 379 -10.46 31.57 -1.46
CA TYR A 379 -11.62 32.03 -2.24
C TYR A 379 -11.51 33.52 -2.52
N ALA A 380 -12.07 34.04 -3.63
CA ALA A 380 -12.17 35.49 -3.83
C ALA A 380 -12.81 36.18 -2.61
N SER A 381 -12.28 37.34 -2.19
CA SER A 381 -12.84 38.03 -1.03
C SER A 381 -14.23 38.61 -1.33
N PRO A 382 -15.04 38.93 -0.31
CA PRO A 382 -16.13 39.88 -0.50
C PRO A 382 -15.60 41.20 -1.11
N ALA A 383 -16.44 41.87 -1.89
CA ALA A 383 -16.06 43.10 -2.56
C ALA A 383 -16.34 44.34 -1.70
N ALA A 384 -15.38 45.26 -1.64
CA ALA A 384 -15.56 46.60 -1.13
C ALA A 384 -16.17 47.49 -2.21
N LYS A 385 -17.26 48.20 -1.90
CA LYS A 385 -17.87 49.19 -2.79
C LYS A 385 -17.15 50.53 -2.65
N VAL A 386 -16.72 51.10 -3.76
CA VAL A 386 -16.08 52.41 -3.86
C VAL A 386 -16.89 53.26 -4.84
N VAL A 387 -17.09 54.54 -4.54
CA VAL A 387 -17.90 55.45 -5.38
C VAL A 387 -17.00 56.55 -5.94
N VAL A 388 -16.82 56.54 -7.26
CA VAL A 388 -16.24 57.70 -7.98
C VAL A 388 -17.38 58.69 -8.15
N LYS A 389 -17.26 59.87 -7.54
CA LYS A 389 -18.29 60.90 -7.64
C LYS A 389 -18.19 61.65 -8.96
N LYS A 390 -19.35 62.14 -9.39
CA LYS A 390 -19.52 63.02 -10.54
C LYS A 390 -18.68 64.30 -10.37
N GLY A 391 -18.04 64.74 -11.44
CA GLY A 391 -17.29 65.98 -11.45
C GLY A 391 -18.20 67.21 -11.42
N ASN A 392 -17.60 68.37 -11.20
CA ASN A 392 -18.37 69.62 -11.21
C ASN A 392 -18.78 69.96 -12.66
N VAL A 393 -20.01 70.47 -12.85
CA VAL A 393 -20.44 71.00 -14.15
C VAL A 393 -19.69 72.33 -14.37
N PRO A 394 -19.07 72.57 -15.55
CA PRO A 394 -18.41 73.85 -15.82
C PRO A 394 -19.42 74.98 -15.77
N VAL A 395 -19.15 76.02 -14.96
CA VAL A 395 -19.94 77.25 -15.00
C VAL A 395 -19.54 78.01 -16.27
N THR A 396 -20.42 78.01 -17.27
CA THR A 396 -20.29 78.88 -18.44
C THR A 396 -20.60 80.31 -18.00
N ASN A 397 -19.59 81.17 -17.88
CA ASN A 397 -19.79 82.59 -17.69
C ASN A 397 -20.15 83.24 -19.04
N GLU A 398 -21.41 83.64 -19.23
CA GLU A 398 -21.80 84.65 -20.22
C GLU A 398 -21.82 86.07 -19.58
N PRO A 399 -21.60 87.15 -20.36
CA PRO A 399 -21.40 88.49 -19.81
C PRO A 399 -22.71 89.23 -19.46
N THR A 400 -22.55 90.11 -18.47
CA THR A 400 -23.48 90.98 -17.73
C THR A 400 -24.59 91.73 -18.48
N THR A 401 -25.75 91.85 -17.81
CA THR A 401 -26.53 93.10 -17.76
C THR A 401 -27.07 93.34 -16.34
N ASN A 402 -26.72 94.49 -15.78
CA ASN A 402 -27.22 95.03 -14.51
C ASN A 402 -28.65 95.56 -14.70
N GLU A 403 -29.52 95.38 -13.70
CA GLU A 403 -30.23 96.46 -12.98
C GLU A 403 -31.11 95.92 -11.83
N PRO A 404 -31.54 96.75 -10.86
CA PRO A 404 -31.39 96.48 -9.42
C PRO A 404 -32.74 96.24 -8.71
N THR A 405 -32.71 96.34 -7.37
CA THR A 405 -33.80 96.35 -6.35
C THR A 405 -34.01 95.01 -5.62
N THR A 406 -34.26 94.91 -4.30
CA THR A 406 -34.35 95.79 -3.12
C THR A 406 -34.58 94.86 -1.90
N ASN A 407 -34.06 95.21 -0.71
CA ASN A 407 -34.47 94.92 0.70
C ASN A 407 -35.16 93.56 1.05
N GLU A 408 -34.96 92.85 2.17
CA GLU A 408 -34.48 93.13 3.53
C GLU A 408 -34.43 91.75 4.30
N PRO A 409 -34.22 91.66 5.63
CA PRO A 409 -33.44 90.59 6.28
C PRO A 409 -34.31 89.48 6.89
N SER A 410 -33.69 88.38 7.35
CA SER A 410 -33.89 87.90 8.74
C SER A 410 -32.95 86.74 9.10
N THR A 411 -32.48 86.85 10.33
CA THR A 411 -31.83 85.91 11.24
C THR A 411 -32.51 84.53 11.37
N GLU A 412 -31.72 83.46 11.52
CA GLU A 412 -31.59 82.72 12.81
C GLU A 412 -30.68 81.47 12.70
N LYS A 413 -30.04 81.18 13.83
CA LYS A 413 -29.19 80.03 14.22
C LYS A 413 -29.83 79.47 15.52
N PRO A 414 -29.35 78.39 16.14
CA PRO A 414 -29.26 76.94 15.84
C PRO A 414 -30.12 76.08 16.80
N THR A 415 -30.14 74.74 16.65
CA THR A 415 -30.26 73.75 17.77
C THR A 415 -29.80 72.37 17.23
N SER A 416 -28.83 71.60 17.78
CA SER A 416 -28.77 70.83 19.05
C SER A 416 -30.06 70.01 19.28
N SER A 417 -30.14 68.74 19.69
CA SER A 417 -29.32 67.71 20.38
C SER A 417 -29.98 66.34 19.99
N GLU A 418 -29.44 65.14 20.21
CA GLU A 418 -29.40 64.41 21.49
C GLU A 418 -28.64 63.08 21.33
N GLN A 419 -27.92 62.70 22.39
CA GLN A 419 -27.48 61.34 22.69
C GLN A 419 -28.63 60.56 23.33
N THR A 420 -28.61 59.23 23.21
CA THR A 420 -29.16 58.38 24.28
C THR A 420 -28.24 57.19 24.53
N THR A 421 -27.95 57.05 25.81
CA THR A 421 -27.16 56.01 26.49
C THR A 421 -28.11 54.90 26.90
N GLU A 422 -27.67 53.64 26.92
CA GLU A 422 -28.06 52.74 28.01
C GLU A 422 -27.01 51.66 28.25
N LYS A 423 -26.91 51.27 29.52
CA LYS A 423 -25.76 50.70 30.22
C LYS A 423 -26.24 49.42 30.93
N VAL A 424 -25.44 48.34 30.81
CA VAL A 424 -25.05 47.30 31.80
C VAL A 424 -26.11 46.80 32.79
N THR A 425 -26.19 45.47 32.96
CA THR A 425 -26.09 44.83 34.30
C THR A 425 -25.53 43.39 34.18
N THR A 426 -24.61 43.09 35.10
CA THR A 426 -23.87 41.86 35.35
C THR A 426 -24.52 41.07 36.48
N GLU A 427 -24.18 39.78 36.62
CA GLU A 427 -24.02 38.95 37.85
C GLU A 427 -24.70 37.59 37.70
N ARG A 428 -24.35 36.50 38.39
CA ARG A 428 -23.11 35.86 38.91
C ARG A 428 -23.60 34.49 39.44
N GLN A 429 -22.72 33.49 39.37
CA GLN A 429 -22.74 32.13 39.97
C GLN A 429 -23.75 31.82 41.11
N THR A 430 -24.23 30.56 41.15
CA THR A 430 -23.85 29.60 42.22
C THR A 430 -24.09 28.13 41.86
N THR A 431 -23.41 27.30 42.64
CA THR A 431 -23.11 25.86 42.70
C THR A 431 -24.28 24.93 43.08
N ASP A 432 -24.13 23.62 42.79
CA ASP A 432 -24.30 22.44 43.69
C ASP A 432 -24.41 21.16 42.82
N GLU A 433 -23.48 20.19 42.84
CA GLU A 433 -23.10 19.13 43.80
C GLU A 433 -23.63 17.72 43.41
N LYS A 434 -22.66 16.82 43.16
CA LYS A 434 -22.61 15.33 43.32
C LYS A 434 -23.70 14.41 42.75
N THR A 435 -23.26 13.40 41.98
CA THR A 435 -23.18 11.99 42.48
C THR A 435 -22.22 11.10 41.68
N ASN A 436 -21.55 10.20 42.41
CA ASN A 436 -20.65 9.11 42.01
C ASN A 436 -21.18 8.21 40.87
N VAL A 437 -20.30 7.56 40.09
CA VAL A 437 -19.96 6.11 40.23
C VAL A 437 -18.60 5.80 39.60
N THR A 438 -17.79 5.11 40.39
CA THR A 438 -16.50 4.45 40.16
C THR A 438 -16.48 3.56 38.90
N ALA A 439 -15.48 3.75 38.03
CA ALA A 439 -15.18 2.80 36.96
C ALA A 439 -14.19 1.75 37.50
N THR A 440 -14.70 0.56 37.79
CA THR A 440 -13.91 -0.63 38.13
C THR A 440 -13.28 -1.18 36.86
N GLU A 441 -11.98 -1.44 36.91
CA GLU A 441 -11.24 -2.24 35.95
C GLU A 441 -11.93 -3.60 35.76
N ASN A 442 -12.32 -3.93 34.53
CA ASN A 442 -12.66 -5.29 34.14
C ASN A 442 -11.67 -5.73 33.07
N THR A 443 -10.62 -6.40 33.55
CA THR A 443 -9.81 -7.35 32.79
C THR A 443 -10.71 -8.52 32.39
N THR A 444 -11.27 -8.48 31.19
CA THR A 444 -11.88 -9.67 30.60
C THR A 444 -10.81 -10.43 29.84
N VAL A 445 -10.31 -11.48 30.49
CA VAL A 445 -9.64 -12.62 29.88
C VAL A 445 -10.53 -13.11 28.74
N ALA A 446 -10.04 -13.04 27.51
CA ALA A 446 -10.75 -13.59 26.36
C ALA A 446 -10.64 -15.11 26.44
N ASP A 447 -11.79 -15.76 26.61
CA ASP A 447 -11.94 -17.20 26.56
C ASP A 447 -11.43 -17.75 25.22
N SER A 448 -10.56 -18.76 25.36
CA SER A 448 -10.04 -19.59 24.29
C SER A 448 -11.17 -20.35 23.60
N LYS A 449 -11.44 -20.02 22.33
CA LYS A 449 -12.32 -20.81 21.48
C LYS A 449 -11.53 -21.94 20.85
N LYS A 450 -11.43 -23.04 21.59
CA LYS A 450 -10.95 -24.34 21.10
C LYS A 450 -12.13 -25.15 20.56
N GLU A 451 -12.34 -25.15 19.25
CA GLU A 451 -13.10 -26.17 18.52
C GLU A 451 -12.38 -26.48 17.19
N SER A 452 -12.31 -27.76 16.84
CA SER A 452 -11.47 -28.34 15.80
C SER A 452 -11.69 -27.79 14.38
N GLY A 453 -10.60 -27.58 13.61
CA GLY A 453 -10.62 -27.87 12.17
C GLY A 453 -9.79 -26.98 11.23
N ALA A 454 -9.27 -25.83 11.67
CA ALA A 454 -8.56 -24.89 10.79
C ALA A 454 -7.13 -24.61 11.27
N PRO A 455 -6.14 -24.49 10.36
CA PRO A 455 -4.78 -24.13 10.74
C PRO A 455 -4.72 -22.72 11.33
N ASN A 456 -3.88 -22.53 12.35
CA ASN A 456 -3.58 -21.25 12.96
C ASN A 456 -2.86 -20.36 11.93
N THR A 457 -3.56 -19.35 11.45
CA THR A 457 -3.03 -18.33 10.54
C THR A 457 -2.51 -17.12 11.31
N GLY A 458 -2.93 -16.96 12.57
CA GLY A 458 -2.79 -15.73 13.34
C GLY A 458 -3.55 -14.55 12.73
N ASP A 459 -4.55 -14.84 11.89
CA ASP A 459 -5.43 -13.88 11.24
C ASP A 459 -6.88 -14.20 11.60
N ASP A 460 -7.73 -13.18 11.60
CA ASP A 460 -9.14 -13.33 11.90
C ASP A 460 -9.98 -13.27 10.60
N GLY A 461 -11.26 -13.61 10.66
CA GLY A 461 -12.21 -13.28 9.59
C GLY A 461 -11.93 -13.95 8.23
N ASN A 462 -11.81 -13.13 7.18
CA ASN A 462 -11.93 -13.56 5.79
C ASN A 462 -10.61 -13.99 5.16
N VAL A 463 -9.46 -13.46 5.60
CA VAL A 463 -8.16 -13.91 5.08
C VAL A 463 -7.84 -15.30 5.60
N ALA A 464 -8.15 -15.58 6.87
CA ALA A 464 -8.12 -16.94 7.42
C ALA A 464 -8.94 -17.91 6.53
N LEU A 465 -10.18 -17.54 6.17
CA LEU A 465 -11.02 -18.35 5.29
C LEU A 465 -10.45 -18.48 3.88
N MET A 466 -9.90 -17.42 3.29
CA MET A 466 -9.27 -17.47 1.96
C MET A 466 -8.07 -18.41 1.92
N LEU A 467 -7.21 -18.39 2.95
CA LEU A 467 -6.08 -19.29 3.07
C LEU A 467 -6.55 -20.76 3.22
N ILE A 468 -7.60 -20.98 4.00
CA ILE A 468 -8.23 -22.30 4.16
C ILE A 468 -8.88 -22.76 2.85
N VAL A 469 -9.52 -21.87 2.09
CA VAL A 469 -10.10 -22.19 0.77
C VAL A 469 -9.02 -22.48 -0.26
N MET A 470 -7.97 -21.67 -0.29
CA MET A 470 -6.78 -21.95 -1.11
C MET A 470 -6.28 -23.36 -0.82
N MET A 471 -6.26 -23.79 0.45
CA MET A 471 -5.90 -25.16 0.87
C MET A 471 -6.91 -26.26 0.50
N THR A 472 -8.20 -26.02 0.67
CA THR A 472 -9.24 -27.04 0.41
C THR A 472 -9.49 -27.24 -1.08
N CYS A 473 -9.33 -26.19 -1.90
CA CYS A 473 -9.21 -26.34 -3.36
C CYS A 473 -7.96 -27.16 -3.76
N LEU A 474 -6.98 -27.37 -2.87
CA LEU A 474 -5.83 -28.26 -3.13
C LEU A 474 -6.19 -29.74 -3.04
N LEU A 475 -7.25 -30.12 -2.31
CA LEU A 475 -7.72 -31.51 -2.18
C LEU A 475 -8.67 -31.93 -3.31
N GLY A 476 -9.34 -30.97 -3.96
CA GLY A 476 -10.35 -31.23 -5.01
C GLY A 476 -9.80 -31.59 -6.40
N ALA A 477 -8.49 -31.45 -6.65
CA ALA A 477 -7.87 -31.87 -7.91
C ALA A 477 -7.38 -33.32 -7.89
N ALA A 478 -7.33 -33.97 -6.73
CA ALA A 478 -6.97 -35.38 -6.57
C ALA A 478 -8.24 -36.23 -6.39
N GLY A 479 -9.11 -36.27 -7.40
CA GLY A 479 -10.37 -37.01 -7.28
C GLY A 479 -11.11 -37.27 -8.59
N VAL A 480 -11.00 -38.51 -9.05
CA VAL A 480 -11.95 -39.22 -9.94
C VAL A 480 -11.84 -38.93 -11.44
N VAL A 481 -10.92 -39.65 -12.09
CA VAL A 481 -11.23 -40.26 -13.40
C VAL A 481 -11.18 -41.77 -13.23
N VAL A 482 -12.29 -42.35 -12.77
CA VAL A 482 -12.54 -43.79 -12.94
C VAL A 482 -12.90 -43.98 -14.41
N TYR A 483 -11.93 -44.38 -15.23
CA TYR A 483 -12.27 -44.98 -16.52
C TYR A 483 -12.92 -46.33 -16.23
N ARG A 484 -14.26 -46.38 -16.28
CA ARG A 484 -14.95 -47.65 -16.56
C ARG A 484 -14.46 -48.13 -17.92
N ARG A 485 -13.75 -49.25 -17.94
CA ARG A 485 -13.67 -50.09 -19.14
C ARG A 485 -15.08 -50.56 -19.47
N GLU A 486 -15.68 -50.02 -20.52
CA GLU A 486 -16.77 -50.70 -21.20
C GLU A 486 -16.18 -51.51 -22.36
N LYS A 487 -16.20 -52.83 -22.11
CA LYS A 487 -16.05 -54.02 -22.96
C LYS A 487 -15.07 -54.02 -24.14
#